data_AF-A0A831TRH5-F1
#
_entry.id   AF-A0A831TRH5-F1
#
_cell.length_a   1.000
_cell.length_b   1.000
_cell.length_c   1.000
_cell.angle_alpha   90.00
_cell.angle_beta   90.00
_cell.angle_gamma   90.00
#
_symmetry.space_group_name_H-M   'P 1'
#
loop_
_entity.id
_entity.type
_entity.pdbx_description
1 polymer ?
#
loop_
_entity_poly.entity_id
_entity_poly.type
_entity_poly.pdbx_seq_one_letter_code
_entity_poly.pdbx_strand_id
1 'polypeptide(L)'
;MAWMATTIYSIRSPIFNAVLKSQFGIYAVLGNHEYYGGQIEPYIKEMKAHGMHVLMDQIILLDNEIQIVGRKDRTAESLSAEGRKRVDELLVDVNKSLPIIMLDHQPHHLETIANAGVDVLLCGHTHRGQLMPFHWITSRMFELDWGYLIKGNLHAIVSSGFGTWGPPIRLGSRSEIIELTITFKPL
;
A
#
# COMPACT_ATOMS: atom_id res chain seq x y z
N MET A 1 -3.85 -7.03 -9.71
CA MET A 1 -2.46 -6.57 -9.49
C MET A 1 -2.53 -5.20 -8.82
N ALA A 2 -2.40 -5.12 -7.49
CA ALA A 2 -2.42 -3.84 -6.77
C ALA A 2 -0.98 -3.32 -6.64
N TRP A 3 -0.74 -2.08 -7.06
CA TRP A 3 0.59 -1.49 -7.08
C TRP A 3 0.75 -0.53 -5.89
N MET A 4 1.79 -0.77 -5.10
CA MET A 4 2.31 0.21 -4.14
C MET A 4 3.59 0.80 -4.73
N ALA A 5 3.49 2.02 -5.27
CA ALA A 5 4.65 2.80 -5.68
C ALA A 5 4.97 3.78 -4.56
N THR A 6 6.10 3.57 -3.88
CA THR A 6 6.74 4.62 -3.10
C THR A 6 7.97 5.15 -3.81
N THR A 7 8.07 6.48 -3.79
CA THR A 7 9.26 7.33 -3.97
C THR A 7 9.34 8.08 -5.30
N ILE A 8 9.26 9.41 -5.14
CA ILE A 8 9.31 10.54 -6.09
C ILE A 8 10.48 10.52 -7.11
N TYR A 9 11.53 9.72 -6.93
CA TYR A 9 12.66 9.73 -7.86
C TYR A 9 12.42 9.00 -9.19
N SER A 10 11.32 8.24 -9.33
CA SER A 10 11.08 7.37 -10.49
C SER A 10 10.06 7.88 -11.51
N ILE A 11 9.58 9.13 -11.42
CA ILE A 11 8.63 9.67 -12.42
C ILE A 11 9.30 9.82 -13.82
N ARG A 12 10.63 9.59 -13.92
CA ARG A 12 11.36 9.52 -15.20
C ARG A 12 11.80 8.11 -15.61
N SER A 13 11.26 7.06 -14.99
CA SER A 13 11.58 5.68 -15.38
C SER A 13 10.75 5.25 -16.60
N PRO A 14 11.36 4.68 -17.66
CA PRO A 14 10.66 4.15 -18.83
C PRO A 14 9.60 3.08 -18.50
N ILE A 15 9.63 2.50 -17.30
CA ILE A 15 8.70 1.47 -16.84
C ILE A 15 7.27 2.03 -16.65
N PHE A 16 7.11 3.31 -16.32
CA PHE A 16 5.77 3.93 -16.21
C PHE A 16 5.06 4.04 -17.58
N ASN A 17 5.82 4.01 -18.68
CA ASN A 17 5.27 3.98 -20.05
C ASN A 17 4.86 2.57 -20.50
N ALA A 18 5.11 1.52 -19.70
CA ALA A 18 4.50 0.23 -19.95
C ALA A 18 3.02 0.33 -19.56
N VAL A 19 2.14 0.36 -20.56
CA VAL A 19 0.68 0.46 -20.39
C VAL A 19 0.20 -0.74 -19.57
N LEU A 20 0.16 -0.59 -18.25
CA LEU A 20 -0.50 -1.53 -17.36
C LEU A 20 -1.98 -1.48 -17.71
N LYS A 21 -2.50 -2.56 -18.33
CA LYS A 21 -3.92 -2.71 -18.58
C LYS A 21 -4.51 -3.58 -17.48
N SER A 22 -5.52 -3.06 -16.80
CA SER A 22 -6.26 -3.77 -15.76
C SER A 22 -7.75 -3.66 -16.07
N GLN A 23 -8.46 -4.78 -15.99
CA GLN A 23 -9.92 -4.82 -16.18
C GLN A 23 -10.63 -3.93 -15.16
N PHE A 24 -10.17 -3.95 -13.91
CA PHE A 24 -10.79 -3.25 -12.79
C PHE A 24 -10.11 -1.92 -12.45
N GLY A 25 -9.18 -1.45 -13.29
CA GLY A 25 -8.39 -0.25 -13.02
C GLY A 25 -7.15 -0.50 -12.16
N ILE A 26 -6.40 0.57 -11.91
CA ILE A 26 -5.15 0.55 -11.14
C ILE A 26 -5.33 1.48 -9.95
N TYR A 27 -5.11 0.94 -8.75
CA TYR A 27 -5.27 1.66 -7.49
C TYR A 27 -3.93 1.74 -6.76
N ALA A 28 -3.69 2.89 -6.13
CA ALA A 28 -2.50 3.17 -5.34
C ALA A 28 -2.88 3.97 -4.09
N VAL A 29 -1.98 4.00 -3.11
CA VAL A 29 -2.01 4.94 -1.98
C VAL A 29 -0.70 5.70 -1.94
N LEU A 30 -0.71 6.88 -1.32
CA LEU A 30 0.51 7.66 -1.08
C LEU A 30 1.39 6.98 -0.05
N GLY A 31 2.70 7.18 -0.14
CA GLY A 31 3.63 6.87 0.94
C GLY A 31 4.11 8.11 1.67
N ASN A 32 4.97 7.91 2.66
CA ASN A 32 5.49 8.98 3.52
C ASN A 32 6.29 10.04 2.72
N HIS A 33 6.93 9.65 1.62
CA HIS A 33 7.76 10.54 0.80
C HIS A 33 6.94 11.65 0.12
N GLU A 34 5.70 11.39 -0.27
CA GLU A 34 4.83 12.40 -0.86
C GLU A 34 4.44 13.47 0.16
N TYR A 35 4.26 13.10 1.43
CA TYR A 35 4.04 14.03 2.53
C TYR A 35 5.29 14.84 2.86
N TYR A 36 6.46 14.19 3.02
CA TYR A 36 7.71 14.90 3.32
C TYR A 36 8.16 15.83 2.19
N GLY A 37 7.93 15.43 0.94
CA GLY A 37 8.31 16.22 -0.23
C GLY A 37 7.36 17.37 -0.54
N GLY A 38 6.15 17.39 0.04
CA GLY A 38 5.13 18.42 -0.23
C GLY A 38 4.61 18.41 -1.68
N GLN A 39 4.74 17.27 -2.39
CA GLN A 39 4.38 17.14 -3.81
C GLN A 39 3.16 16.24 -4.03
N ILE A 40 2.24 16.20 -3.06
CA ILE A 40 1.05 15.34 -3.12
C ILE A 40 0.19 15.63 -4.35
N GLU A 41 -0.25 16.87 -4.53
CA GLU A 41 -1.15 17.24 -5.64
C GLU A 41 -0.54 17.00 -7.04
N PRO A 42 0.72 17.42 -7.32
CA PRO A 42 1.37 17.06 -8.57
C PRO A 42 1.49 15.56 -8.79
N TYR A 43 1.81 14.79 -7.74
CA TYR A 43 1.91 13.34 -7.82
C TYR A 43 0.57 12.69 -8.18
N ILE A 44 -0.51 13.06 -7.48
CA ILE A 44 -1.86 12.54 -7.77
C ILE A 44 -2.27 12.86 -9.21
N LYS A 45 -2.00 14.09 -9.66
CA LYS A 45 -2.29 14.51 -11.04
C LYS A 45 -1.53 13.66 -12.06
N GLU A 46 -0.25 13.40 -11.81
CA GLU A 46 0.59 12.58 -12.69
C GLU A 46 0.13 11.13 -12.75
N MET A 47 -0.18 10.53 -11.59
CA MET A 47 -0.70 9.16 -11.49
C MET A 47 -2.03 9.01 -12.23
N LYS A 48 -2.92 10.01 -12.09
CA LYS A 48 -4.19 10.07 -12.82
C LYS A 48 -4.00 10.17 -14.32
N ALA A 49 -3.01 10.95 -14.79
CA ALA A 49 -2.69 11.05 -16.21
C ALA A 49 -2.22 9.70 -16.80
N HIS A 50 -1.70 8.80 -15.95
CA HIS A 50 -1.31 7.43 -16.30
C HIS A 50 -2.38 6.38 -15.99
N GLY A 51 -3.63 6.79 -15.76
CA GLY A 51 -4.76 5.87 -15.54
C GLY A 51 -4.80 5.20 -14.16
N MET A 52 -4.10 5.77 -13.17
CA MET A 52 -4.09 5.27 -11.80
C MET A 52 -4.96 6.12 -10.88
N HIS A 53 -5.62 5.46 -9.94
CA HIS A 53 -6.46 6.07 -8.92
C HIS A 53 -5.70 6.06 -7.58
N VAL A 54 -5.26 7.24 -7.15
CA VAL A 54 -4.66 7.40 -5.81
C VAL A 54 -5.78 7.56 -4.79
N LEU A 55 -5.89 6.60 -3.89
CA LEU A 55 -6.89 6.57 -2.83
C LEU A 55 -6.34 7.22 -1.57
N MET A 56 -7.15 8.07 -0.94
CA MET A 56 -6.79 8.79 0.29
C MET A 56 -7.95 8.73 1.29
N ASP A 57 -7.96 7.70 2.15
CA ASP A 57 -9.07 7.39 3.06
C ASP A 57 -10.40 7.21 2.30
N GLN A 58 -10.34 6.41 1.24
CA GLN A 58 -11.43 6.15 0.30
C GLN A 58 -11.70 4.66 0.13
N ILE A 59 -12.95 4.34 -0.20
CA ILE A 59 -13.43 2.99 -0.48
C ILE A 59 -13.93 2.96 -1.93
N ILE A 60 -13.55 1.93 -2.67
CA ILE A 60 -14.03 1.65 -4.03
C ILE A 60 -14.67 0.27 -4.03
N LEU A 61 -15.92 0.19 -4.50
CA LEU A 61 -16.60 -1.08 -4.77
C LEU A 61 -16.37 -1.46 -6.23
N LEU A 62 -15.73 -2.61 -6.45
CA LEU A 62 -15.46 -3.19 -7.77
C LEU A 62 -16.52 -4.24 -8.08
N ASP A 63 -17.24 -4.05 -9.19
CA ASP A 63 -18.26 -4.97 -9.74
C ASP A 63 -19.33 -5.43 -8.73
N ASN A 64 -19.57 -4.67 -7.66
CA ASN A 64 -20.42 -5.06 -6.53
C ASN A 64 -19.96 -6.31 -5.76
N GLU A 65 -18.70 -6.74 -5.94
CA GLU A 65 -18.16 -7.98 -5.37
C GLU A 65 -17.00 -7.74 -4.41
N ILE A 66 -16.12 -6.76 -4.67
CA ILE A 66 -14.89 -6.57 -3.90
C ILE A 66 -14.74 -5.10 -3.50
N GLN A 67 -14.33 -4.84 -2.26
CA GLN A 67 -14.05 -3.49 -1.77
C GLN A 67 -12.56 -3.25 -1.66
N ILE A 68 -12.06 -2.23 -2.35
CA ILE A 68 -10.70 -1.71 -2.20
C ILE A 68 -10.74 -0.52 -1.27
N VAL A 69 -10.00 -0.61 -0.17
CA VAL A 69 -9.91 0.46 0.83
C VAL A 69 -8.51 1.03 0.79
N GLY A 70 -8.35 2.27 0.34
CA GLY A 70 -7.06 2.95 0.33
C GLY A 70 -6.97 3.95 1.47
N ARG A 71 -6.05 3.72 2.40
CA ARG A 71 -5.85 4.58 3.57
C ARG A 71 -4.69 5.55 3.34
N LYS A 72 -4.81 6.79 3.82
CA LYS A 72 -3.69 7.75 3.82
C LYS A 72 -2.49 7.16 4.57
N ASP A 73 -1.27 7.53 4.19
CA ASP A 73 -0.06 7.15 4.91
C ASP A 73 -0.09 7.65 6.37
N ARG A 74 0.62 6.98 7.27
CA ARG A 74 0.71 7.35 8.69
C ARG A 74 1.24 8.77 8.89
N THR A 75 2.13 9.24 8.03
CA THR A 75 2.67 10.59 8.07
C THR A 75 1.60 11.67 7.96
N ALA A 76 0.44 11.36 7.38
CA ALA A 76 -0.71 12.27 7.34
C ALA A 76 -1.24 12.62 8.74
N GLU A 77 -1.03 11.77 9.75
CA GLU A 77 -1.42 12.06 11.15
C GLU A 77 -0.79 13.35 11.69
N SER A 78 0.42 13.69 11.22
CA SER A 78 1.15 14.87 11.68
C SER A 78 1.34 15.94 10.60
N LEU A 79 1.39 15.58 9.32
CA LEU A 79 1.71 16.51 8.23
C LEU A 79 0.52 16.90 7.35
N SER A 80 -0.67 16.32 7.55
CA SER A 80 -1.89 16.69 6.83
C SER A 80 -2.88 17.38 7.76
N ALA A 81 -3.43 18.52 7.34
CA ALA A 81 -4.45 19.24 8.09
C ALA A 81 -5.72 18.40 8.31
N GLU A 82 -6.08 17.55 7.34
CA GLU A 82 -7.21 16.63 7.42
C GLU A 82 -6.89 15.38 8.26
N GLY A 83 -5.63 15.17 8.63
CA GLY A 83 -5.16 13.97 9.31
C GLY A 83 -5.32 12.69 8.49
N ARG A 84 -5.36 11.58 9.22
CA ARG A 84 -5.56 10.20 8.76
C ARG A 84 -6.72 9.59 9.52
N LYS A 85 -7.71 9.01 8.84
CA LYS A 85 -8.80 8.29 9.52
C LYS A 85 -8.28 7.06 10.25
N ARG A 86 -8.87 6.77 11.41
CA ARG A 86 -8.68 5.47 12.07
C ARG A 86 -9.30 4.35 11.22
N VAL A 87 -8.87 3.12 11.44
CA VAL A 87 -9.35 1.96 10.65
C VAL A 87 -10.85 1.75 10.85
N ASP A 88 -11.35 1.85 12.08
CA ASP A 88 -12.76 1.74 12.42
C ASP A 88 -13.61 2.85 11.78
N GLU A 89 -13.12 4.09 11.78
CA GLU A 89 -13.76 5.22 11.12
C GLU A 89 -13.80 5.07 9.59
N LEU A 90 -12.72 4.59 8.99
CA LEU A 90 -12.65 4.39 7.54
C LEU A 90 -13.55 3.24 7.07
N LEU A 91 -13.75 2.22 7.90
CA LEU A 91 -14.53 1.03 7.55
C LEU A 91 -16.00 1.11 7.97
N VAL A 92 -16.49 2.25 8.43
CA VAL A 92 -17.87 2.40 8.93
C VAL A 92 -18.94 2.07 7.88
N ASP A 93 -18.70 2.48 6.62
CA ASP A 93 -19.64 2.29 5.51
C ASP A 93 -19.30 1.07 4.63
N VAL A 94 -18.32 0.26 5.04
CA VAL A 94 -17.88 -0.92 4.29
C VAL A 94 -18.83 -2.09 4.55
N ASN A 95 -19.30 -2.73 3.48
CA ASN A 95 -20.10 -3.93 3.60
C ASN A 95 -19.22 -5.13 3.98
N LYS A 96 -19.24 -5.54 5.25
CA LYS A 96 -18.43 -6.66 5.75
C LYS A 96 -18.84 -8.04 5.23
N SER A 97 -19.92 -8.16 4.45
CA SER A 97 -20.27 -9.41 3.76
C SER A 97 -19.50 -9.60 2.45
N LEU A 98 -18.80 -8.57 1.96
CA LEU A 98 -17.98 -8.61 0.77
C LEU A 98 -16.49 -8.60 1.14
N PRO A 99 -15.62 -9.24 0.35
CA PRO A 99 -14.18 -9.11 0.47
C PRO A 99 -13.67 -7.68 0.61
N ILE A 100 -12.76 -7.47 1.57
CA ILE A 100 -12.13 -6.18 1.85
C ILE A 100 -10.61 -6.30 1.63
N ILE A 101 -10.11 -5.61 0.61
CA ILE A 101 -8.68 -5.47 0.33
C ILE A 101 -8.25 -4.06 0.72
N MET A 102 -7.41 -3.94 1.75
CA MET A 102 -6.87 -2.68 2.21
C MET A 102 -5.47 -2.42 1.62
N LEU A 103 -5.27 -1.22 1.08
CA LEU A 103 -3.98 -0.66 0.72
C LEU A 103 -3.55 0.31 1.83
N ASP A 104 -2.42 0.03 2.46
CA ASP A 104 -1.82 0.89 3.48
C ASP A 104 -0.31 0.91 3.26
N HIS A 105 0.29 2.09 3.22
CA HIS A 105 1.70 2.19 2.90
C HIS A 105 2.60 1.47 3.92
N GLN A 106 2.31 1.64 5.22
CA GLN A 106 3.16 1.15 6.31
C GLN A 106 2.53 -0.06 7.01
N PRO A 107 3.27 -1.16 7.25
CA PRO A 107 2.75 -2.35 7.91
C PRO A 107 2.67 -2.18 9.44
N HIS A 108 1.78 -1.31 9.89
CA HIS A 108 1.51 -1.04 11.30
C HIS A 108 0.09 -1.42 11.69
N HIS A 109 -0.13 -1.65 12.99
CA HIS A 109 -1.45 -1.92 13.57
C HIS A 109 -2.17 -3.14 12.95
N LEU A 110 -1.43 -4.19 12.59
CA LEU A 110 -1.99 -5.40 11.95
C LEU A 110 -3.12 -6.01 12.78
N GLU A 111 -3.00 -6.00 14.11
CA GLU A 111 -4.04 -6.48 15.03
C GLU A 111 -5.32 -5.63 14.96
N THR A 112 -5.19 -4.31 14.93
CA THR A 112 -6.35 -3.42 14.78
C THR A 112 -7.02 -3.61 13.43
N ILE A 113 -6.24 -3.77 12.35
CA ILE A 113 -6.73 -4.01 10.99
C ILE A 113 -7.46 -5.36 10.90
N ALA A 114 -6.89 -6.41 11.48
CA ALA A 114 -7.50 -7.74 11.52
C ALA A 114 -8.83 -7.72 12.28
N ASN A 115 -8.86 -7.11 13.46
CA ASN A 115 -10.07 -7.00 14.28
C ASN A 115 -11.17 -6.13 13.64
N ALA A 116 -10.81 -5.24 12.72
CA ALA A 116 -11.79 -4.45 11.98
C ALA A 116 -12.50 -5.24 10.87
N GLY A 117 -11.97 -6.42 10.50
CA GLY A 117 -12.54 -7.34 9.51
C GLY A 117 -11.95 -7.20 8.11
N VAL A 118 -10.74 -6.66 7.96
CA VAL A 118 -10.05 -6.64 6.65
C VAL A 118 -9.55 -8.04 6.31
N ASP A 119 -9.82 -8.51 5.09
CA ASP A 119 -9.41 -9.84 4.63
C ASP A 119 -7.97 -9.86 4.10
N VAL A 120 -7.59 -8.83 3.33
CA VAL A 120 -6.25 -8.73 2.73
C VAL A 120 -5.69 -7.33 2.95
N LEU A 121 -4.47 -7.25 3.51
CA LEU A 121 -3.72 -6.01 3.66
C LEU A 121 -2.48 -6.05 2.77
N LEU A 122 -2.32 -5.04 1.93
CA LEU A 122 -1.17 -4.87 1.05
C LEU A 122 -0.37 -3.65 1.48
N CYS A 123 0.90 -3.90 1.82
CA CYS A 123 1.83 -2.93 2.37
C CYS A 123 3.20 -2.98 1.68
N GLY A 124 4.05 -2.01 2.04
CA GLY A 124 5.44 -1.93 1.63
C GLY A 124 6.25 -1.12 2.65
N HIS A 125 6.76 0.04 2.26
CA HIS A 125 7.48 1.01 3.11
C HIS A 125 8.85 0.57 3.64
N THR A 126 9.01 -0.66 4.11
CA THR A 126 10.24 -1.10 4.79
C THR A 126 11.42 -1.28 3.84
N HIS A 127 11.15 -1.50 2.55
CA HIS A 127 12.11 -1.93 1.53
C HIS A 127 12.98 -3.13 1.94
N ARG A 128 12.56 -3.90 2.96
CA ARG A 128 13.37 -4.90 3.67
C ARG A 128 14.75 -4.34 4.08
N GLY A 129 14.78 -3.09 4.54
CA GLY A 129 15.99 -2.37 4.92
C GLY A 129 16.85 -1.83 3.76
N GLN A 130 16.57 -2.21 2.51
CA GLN A 130 17.28 -1.86 1.26
C GLN A 130 18.79 -2.23 1.20
N LEU A 131 19.56 -1.84 2.21
CA LEU A 131 21.00 -2.01 2.35
C LEU A 131 21.32 -2.88 3.58
N MET A 132 22.27 -3.80 3.43
CA MET A 132 22.85 -4.52 4.56
C MET A 132 23.56 -3.53 5.51
N PRO A 133 23.39 -3.62 6.84
CA PRO A 133 22.63 -4.63 7.61
C PRO A 133 21.22 -4.18 8.06
N PHE A 134 20.64 -3.14 7.46
CA PHE A 134 19.39 -2.53 7.92
C PHE A 134 18.17 -3.45 7.88
N HIS A 135 18.22 -4.56 7.14
CA HIS A 135 17.15 -5.56 7.19
C HIS A 135 16.97 -6.17 8.59
N TRP A 136 18.02 -6.25 9.43
CA TRP A 136 17.91 -6.67 10.83
C TRP A 136 17.28 -5.60 11.73
N ILE A 137 17.27 -4.34 11.29
CA ILE A 137 16.63 -3.24 12.01
C ILE A 137 15.15 -3.25 11.66
N THR A 138 14.81 -3.32 10.36
CA THR A 138 13.40 -3.40 9.92
C THR A 138 12.69 -4.62 10.50
N SER A 139 13.32 -5.80 10.50
CA SER A 139 12.74 -7.01 11.08
C SER A 139 12.51 -6.96 12.59
N ARG A 140 13.13 -6.01 13.31
CA ARG A 140 12.89 -5.78 14.74
C ARG A 140 11.87 -4.67 15.00
N MET A 141 11.71 -3.73 14.05
CA MET A 141 10.81 -2.59 14.19
C MET A 141 9.38 -2.90 13.73
N PHE A 142 9.22 -3.84 12.80
CA PHE A 142 7.92 -4.20 12.24
C PHE A 142 7.61 -5.67 12.57
N GLU A 143 6.36 -5.94 12.94
CA GLU A 143 5.86 -7.32 13.10
C GLU A 143 5.99 -8.12 11.81
N LEU A 144 5.72 -7.46 10.67
CA LEU A 144 5.99 -7.98 9.34
C LEU A 144 6.74 -6.90 8.56
N ASP A 145 8.05 -7.08 8.36
CA ASP A 145 8.85 -6.15 7.57
C ASP A 145 8.93 -6.54 6.09
N TRP A 146 8.78 -7.81 5.74
CA TRP A 146 8.69 -8.30 4.35
C TRP A 146 8.08 -9.71 4.32
N GLY A 147 7.30 -10.00 3.29
CA GLY A 147 6.72 -11.32 3.05
C GLY A 147 5.25 -11.38 3.38
N TYR A 148 4.82 -12.47 4.01
CA TYR A 148 3.41 -12.81 4.23
C TYR A 148 3.17 -13.28 5.66
N LEU A 149 2.07 -12.80 6.26
CA LEU A 149 1.62 -13.16 7.60
C LEU A 149 0.11 -13.37 7.61
N ILE A 150 -0.35 -14.33 8.41
CA ILE A 150 -1.76 -14.49 8.75
C ILE A 150 -1.97 -14.05 10.19
N LYS A 151 -2.97 -13.20 10.43
CA LYS A 151 -3.35 -12.72 11.76
C LYS A 151 -4.86 -12.77 11.91
N GLY A 152 -5.38 -13.74 12.67
CA GLY A 152 -6.80 -14.05 12.65
C GLY A 152 -7.23 -14.43 11.23
N ASN A 153 -8.20 -13.71 10.67
CA ASN A 153 -8.64 -13.87 9.28
C ASN A 153 -7.88 -12.96 8.29
N LEU A 154 -7.03 -12.05 8.78
CA LEU A 154 -6.29 -11.12 7.93
C LEU A 154 -5.10 -11.81 7.27
N HIS A 155 -5.00 -11.65 5.95
CA HIS A 155 -3.85 -11.96 5.14
C HIS A 155 -3.03 -10.68 4.87
N ALA A 156 -1.89 -10.51 5.53
CA ALA A 156 -1.02 -9.35 5.35
C ALA A 156 0.18 -9.68 4.45
N ILE A 157 0.40 -8.85 3.42
CA ILE A 157 1.52 -8.96 2.48
C ILE A 157 2.32 -7.66 2.53
N VAL A 158 3.64 -7.75 2.71
CA VAL A 158 4.57 -6.62 2.66
C VAL A 158 5.59 -6.85 1.57
N SER A 159 5.56 -6.03 0.53
CA SER A 159 6.58 -6.07 -0.52
C SER A 159 7.84 -5.30 -0.12
N SER A 160 8.99 -5.82 -0.56
CA SER A 160 10.27 -5.11 -0.51
C SER A 160 10.39 -3.98 -1.54
N GLY A 161 9.40 -3.84 -2.43
CA GLY A 161 9.20 -2.72 -3.36
C GLY A 161 10.03 -2.80 -4.63
N PHE A 162 9.52 -2.26 -5.73
CA PHE A 162 10.23 -2.27 -7.02
C PHE A 162 11.37 -1.23 -7.09
N GLY A 163 11.15 -0.04 -6.51
CA GLY A 163 12.07 1.11 -6.54
C GLY A 163 12.99 1.21 -5.33
N THR A 164 13.54 2.40 -5.05
CA THR A 164 14.39 2.68 -3.89
C THR A 164 13.90 3.93 -3.15
N TRP A 165 14.09 4.01 -1.82
CA TRP A 165 13.63 5.16 -1.01
C TRP A 165 14.72 6.23 -0.75
N GLY A 166 15.92 6.03 -1.29
CA GLY A 166 17.08 6.91 -1.13
C GLY A 166 18.10 6.64 -2.24
N PRO A 167 19.37 6.35 -1.92
CA PRO A 167 20.36 5.97 -2.93
C PRO A 167 19.84 4.82 -3.81
N PRO A 168 20.07 4.85 -5.13
CA PRO A 168 19.57 3.86 -6.08
C PRO A 168 20.39 2.55 -6.04
N ILE A 169 20.63 2.04 -4.83
CA ILE A 169 21.46 0.86 -4.56
C ILE A 169 20.71 -0.04 -3.58
N ARG A 170 20.71 -1.34 -3.88
CA ARG A 170 20.22 -2.40 -2.99
C ARG A 170 21.34 -3.38 -2.68
N LEU A 171 21.51 -3.71 -1.41
CA LEU A 171 22.49 -4.70 -0.94
C LEU A 171 21.81 -5.57 0.12
N GLY A 172 21.76 -6.89 -0.09
CA GLY A 172 21.07 -7.80 0.84
C GLY A 172 19.54 -7.74 0.79
N SER A 173 18.96 -6.99 -0.16
CA SER A 173 17.53 -7.00 -0.52
C SER A 173 17.38 -7.10 -2.05
N ARG A 174 16.16 -7.34 -2.55
CA ARG A 174 15.85 -7.37 -3.99
C ARG A 174 14.68 -6.46 -4.29
N SER A 175 14.64 -5.90 -5.49
CA SER A 175 13.42 -5.26 -6.00
C SER A 175 12.35 -6.32 -6.27
N GLU A 176 11.10 -5.99 -6.01
CA GLU A 176 10.00 -6.94 -6.03
C GLU A 176 8.72 -6.31 -6.58
N ILE A 177 8.01 -7.09 -7.40
CA ILE A 177 6.62 -6.90 -7.80
C ILE A 177 5.94 -8.21 -7.46
N ILE A 178 4.85 -8.17 -6.70
CA ILE A 178 4.13 -9.36 -6.27
C ILE A 178 2.89 -9.55 -7.14
N GLU A 179 2.79 -10.72 -7.74
CA GLU A 179 1.56 -11.21 -8.35
C GLU A 179 0.82 -12.07 -7.33
N LEU A 180 -0.45 -11.72 -7.06
CA LEU A 180 -1.30 -12.42 -6.11
C LEU A 180 -2.52 -12.98 -6.83
N THR A 181 -2.75 -14.28 -6.66
CA THR A 181 -4.02 -14.92 -6.98
C THR A 181 -4.78 -15.09 -5.67
N ILE A 182 -5.89 -14.37 -5.52
CA ILE A 182 -6.70 -14.35 -4.31
C ILE A 182 -8.03 -15.03 -4.62
N THR A 183 -8.47 -15.92 -3.75
CA THR A 183 -9.76 -16.62 -3.86
C THR A 183 -10.52 -16.45 -2.57
N PHE A 184 -11.66 -15.79 -2.65
CA PHE A 184 -12.61 -15.67 -1.55
C PHE A 184 -13.59 -16.82 -1.62
N LYS A 185 -13.85 -17.48 -0.49
CA LYS A 185 -14.89 -18.49 -0.38
C LYS A 185 -16.18 -17.79 0.03
N PRO A 186 -17.31 -18.03 -0.66
CA PRO A 186 -18.61 -17.61 -0.17
C PRO A 186 -18.83 -18.17 1.24
N LEU A 187 -19.43 -17.36 2.11
CA LEU A 187 -19.94 -17.81 3.40
C LEU A 187 -21.09 -18.81 3.22
#